data_AF-A0A8J7F071-F1
#
_entry.id   AF-A0A8J7F071-F1
#
_cell.length_a   1.000
_cell.length_b   1.000
_cell.length_c   1.000
_cell.angle_alpha   90.00
_cell.angle_beta   90.00
_cell.angle_gamma   90.00
#
_symmetry.space_group_name_H-M   'P 1'
#
loop_
_entity.id
_entity.type
_entity.pdbx_description
1 polymer ?
#
loop_
_entity_poly.entity_id
_entity_poly.type
_entity_poly.pdbx_seq_one_letter_code
_entity_poly.pdbx_strand_id
1 'polypeptide(L)'
;MKIVWEPSVYIGNAPTFCTICAQRSYPIRSRRNQLLLAILYDQHGVMHGEVCRDCVAAGSDGITARLQERIHSLQAKVAELQTLARESIETPTLEEEFGIHQRDVS
;
A
#
# COMPACT_ATOMS: atom_id res chain seq x y z
N MET A 1 -17.13 -10.58 -6.09
CA MET A 1 -15.70 -10.68 -5.69
C MET A 1 -15.47 -11.98 -4.95
N LYS A 2 -14.34 -12.66 -5.14
CA LYS A 2 -13.94 -13.85 -4.39
C LYS A 2 -12.47 -13.76 -4.00
N ILE A 3 -12.11 -14.35 -2.87
CA ILE A 3 -10.71 -14.47 -2.43
C ILE A 3 -10.30 -15.94 -2.57
N VAL A 4 -9.15 -16.19 -3.20
CA VAL A 4 -8.59 -17.54 -3.43
C VAL A 4 -7.13 -17.57 -3.00
N TRP A 5 -6.69 -18.67 -2.40
CA TRP A 5 -5.28 -18.89 -2.10
C TRP A 5 -4.55 -19.45 -3.33
N GLU A 6 -3.57 -18.72 -3.84
CA GLU A 6 -2.79 -19.10 -5.01
C GLU A 6 -1.30 -19.23 -4.69
N PRO A 7 -0.55 -20.04 -5.44
CA PRO A 7 0.91 -20.06 -5.36
C PRO A 7 1.49 -18.66 -5.53
N SER A 8 2.39 -18.25 -4.64
CA SER A 8 3.13 -17.01 -4.78
C SER A 8 3.96 -17.05 -6.06
N VAL A 9 3.79 -16.05 -6.93
CA VAL A 9 4.62 -15.83 -8.13
C VAL A 9 5.91 -15.06 -7.81
N TYR A 10 6.01 -14.49 -6.60
CA TYR A 10 7.20 -13.78 -6.15
C TYR A 10 8.26 -14.74 -5.62
N ILE A 11 9.53 -14.40 -5.85
CA ILE A 11 10.67 -15.19 -5.40
C ILE A 11 10.79 -15.12 -3.87
N GLY A 12 10.82 -16.30 -3.24
CA GLY A 12 10.97 -16.41 -1.79
C GLY A 12 9.78 -15.82 -1.01
N ASN A 13 10.04 -15.36 0.21
CA ASN A 13 9.01 -14.78 1.09
C ASN A 13 8.85 -13.26 0.86
N ALA A 14 8.89 -12.83 -0.40
CA ALA A 14 8.76 -11.43 -0.75
C ALA A 14 7.39 -10.88 -0.31
N PRO A 15 7.35 -9.73 0.39
CA PRO A 15 6.10 -9.14 0.84
C PRO A 15 5.37 -8.39 -0.27
N THR A 16 4.05 -8.37 -0.18
CA THR A 16 3.15 -7.58 -0.99
C THR A 16 2.37 -6.58 -0.13
N PHE A 17 1.61 -5.69 -0.74
CA PHE A 17 0.70 -4.80 -0.01
C PHE A 17 -0.74 -5.28 -0.21
N CYS A 18 -1.48 -5.36 0.89
CA CYS A 18 -2.87 -5.77 0.86
C CYS A 18 -3.71 -4.74 0.10
N THR A 19 -4.40 -5.17 -0.96
CA THR A 19 -5.36 -4.35 -1.73
C THR A 19 -6.50 -3.83 -0.86
N ILE A 20 -6.81 -4.46 0.27
CA ILE A 20 -7.89 -4.03 1.16
C ILE A 20 -7.39 -2.97 2.16
N CYS A 21 -6.41 -3.31 3.01
CA CYS A 21 -5.98 -2.44 4.11
C CYS A 21 -4.65 -1.69 3.89
N ALA A 22 -4.00 -1.84 2.73
CA ALA A 22 -2.68 -1.32 2.41
C ALA A 22 -1.52 -1.77 3.32
N GLN A 23 -1.76 -2.65 4.29
CA GLN A 23 -0.70 -3.18 5.16
C GLN A 23 0.17 -4.18 4.40
N ARG A 24 1.44 -4.26 4.81
CA ARG A 24 2.40 -5.24 4.29
C ARG A 24 1.93 -6.64 4.64
N SER A 25 1.91 -7.52 3.65
CA SER A 25 1.50 -8.92 3.77
C SER A 25 2.64 -9.83 3.31
N TYR A 26 2.79 -10.97 3.97
CA TYR A 26 3.75 -11.99 3.57
C TYR A 26 3.00 -13.24 3.08
N PRO A 27 3.53 -13.96 2.08
CA PRO A 27 3.02 -15.26 1.71
C PRO A 27 2.94 -16.20 2.93
N ILE A 28 1.89 -17.00 2.99
CA ILE A 28 1.77 -18.06 4.00
C ILE A 28 2.39 -19.36 3.46
N ARG A 29 3.02 -20.14 4.32
CA ARG A 29 3.58 -21.44 3.95
C ARG A 29 2.54 -22.53 4.15
N SER A 30 2.21 -23.26 3.07
CA SER A 30 1.35 -24.44 3.14
C SER A 30 2.08 -25.65 3.72
N ARG A 31 1.33 -26.72 4.04
CA ARG A 31 1.90 -28.00 4.52
C ARG A 31 2.88 -28.64 3.53
N ARG A 32 2.77 -28.35 2.23
CA ARG A 32 3.69 -28.84 1.19
C ARG A 32 4.88 -27.92 0.95
N ASN A 33 5.18 -27.04 1.90
CA ASN A 33 6.26 -26.06 1.83
C ASN A 33 6.10 -25.01 0.70
N GLN A 34 4.93 -24.95 0.06
CA GLN A 34 4.61 -23.98 -0.99
C GLN A 34 4.15 -22.66 -0.36
N LEU A 35 4.67 -21.54 -0.85
CA LEU A 35 4.25 -20.20 -0.46
C LEU A 35 2.97 -19.80 -1.20
N LEU A 36 1.98 -19.30 -0.46
CA LEU A 36 0.67 -18.92 -0.97
C LEU A 36 0.33 -17.47 -0.64
N LEU A 37 -0.36 -16.80 -1.55
CA LEU A 37 -0.97 -15.50 -1.37
C LEU A 37 -2.48 -15.62 -1.53
N ALA A 38 -3.24 -14.80 -0.80
CA ALA A 38 -4.66 -14.67 -1.07
C ALA A 38 -4.84 -13.61 -2.16
N ILE A 39 -5.59 -13.93 -3.22
CA ILE A 39 -5.81 -13.08 -4.38
C ILE A 39 -7.29 -12.74 -4.48
N LEU A 40 -7.60 -11.46 -4.70
CA LEU A 40 -8.95 -10.95 -4.91
C LEU A 40 -9.29 -10.97 -6.41
N TYR A 41 -10.33 -11.71 -6.76
CA TYR A 41 -10.89 -11.76 -8.11
C TYR A 41 -12.28 -11.13 -8.17
N ASP A 42 -12.61 -10.50 -9.29
CA ASP A 42 -14.00 -10.16 -9.59
C ASP A 42 -14.77 -11.33 -10.20
N GLN A 43 -16.02 -11.06 -10.60
CA GLN A 43 -16.91 -12.05 -11.19
C GLN A 43 -16.50 -12.49 -12.60
N HIS A 44 -15.66 -11.71 -13.29
CA HIS A 44 -15.12 -12.03 -14.61
C HIS A 44 -13.76 -12.73 -14.53
N GLY A 45 -13.23 -12.94 -13.31
CA GLY A 45 -11.93 -13.56 -13.09
C GLY A 45 -10.76 -12.60 -13.24
N VAL A 46 -11.00 -11.28 -13.26
CA VAL A 46 -9.91 -10.29 -13.26
C VAL A 46 -9.33 -10.17 -11.85
N MET A 47 -8.00 -10.19 -11.77
CA MET A 47 -7.25 -10.02 -10.53
C MET A 47 -7.23 -8.54 -10.12
N HIS A 48 -7.64 -8.24 -8.89
CA HIS A 48 -7.61 -6.90 -8.29
C HIS A 48 -6.45 -6.73 -7.28
N GLY A 49 -5.71 -7.81 -6.99
CA GLY A 49 -4.49 -7.81 -6.18
C GLY A 49 -4.55 -8.72 -4.96
N GLU A 50 -3.51 -8.64 -4.14
CA GLU A 50 -3.29 -9.52 -2.99
C GLU A 50 -4.04 -9.06 -1.73
N VAL A 51 -4.42 -10.02 -0.89
CA VAL A 51 -5.12 -9.79 0.37
C VAL A 51 -4.32 -10.39 1.53
N CYS A 52 -4.17 -9.63 2.63
CA CYS A 52 -3.49 -10.14 3.82
C CYS A 52 -4.36 -11.14 4.59
N ARG A 53 -3.69 -12.03 5.33
CA ARG A 53 -4.34 -13.05 6.17
C ARG A 53 -5.43 -12.46 7.08
N ASP A 54 -5.18 -11.30 7.67
CA ASP A 54 -6.12 -10.69 8.62
C ASP A 54 -7.38 -10.21 7.91
N CYS A 55 -7.27 -9.70 6.69
CA CYS A 55 -8.44 -9.32 5.89
C CYS A 55 -9.22 -10.57 5.44
N VAL A 56 -8.53 -11.66 5.10
CA VAL A 56 -9.20 -12.94 4.80
C VAL A 56 -9.97 -13.45 6.02
N ALA A 57 -9.35 -13.41 7.20
CA ALA A 57 -9.95 -13.90 8.44
C ALA A 57 -11.12 -13.04 8.94
N ALA A 58 -11.14 -11.75 8.61
CA ALA A 58 -12.18 -10.81 9.02
C ALA A 58 -13.53 -11.05 8.32
N GLY A 59 -13.56 -11.80 7.21
CA GLY A 59 -14.79 -12.06 6.45
C GLY A 59 -15.33 -10.82 5.72
N SER A 60 -16.50 -10.95 5.11
CA SER A 60 -17.12 -9.90 4.29
C SER A 60 -17.30 -8.58 5.04
N ASP A 61 -17.79 -8.67 6.27
CA ASP A 61 -18.21 -7.50 7.03
C ASP A 61 -16.99 -6.71 7.51
N GLY A 62 -15.97 -7.43 8.01
CA GLY A 62 -14.71 -6.82 8.41
C GLY A 62 -13.91 -6.27 7.22
N ILE A 63 -13.97 -6.92 6.05
CA ILE A 63 -13.41 -6.36 4.80
C ILE A 63 -14.10 -5.05 4.45
N THR A 64 -15.43 -5.03 4.49
CA THR A 64 -16.23 -3.84 4.15
C THR A 64 -15.89 -2.67 5.08
N ALA A 65 -15.82 -2.91 6.39
CA ALA A 65 -15.44 -1.90 7.37
C ALA A 65 -14.04 -1.33 7.10
N ARG A 66 -13.04 -2.20 6.85
CA ARG A 66 -11.66 -1.78 6.55
C ARG A 66 -11.57 -0.99 5.24
N LEU A 67 -12.34 -1.36 4.23
CA LEU A 67 -12.41 -0.60 2.97
C LEU A 67 -12.99 0.80 3.22
N GLN A 68 -14.05 0.91 4.02
CA GLN A 68 -14.64 2.21 4.37
C GLN A 68 -13.67 3.10 5.15
N GLU A 69 -12.99 2.56 6.16
CA GLU A 69 -11.93 3.27 6.90
C GLU A 69 -10.82 3.75 5.97
N ARG A 70 -10.38 2.89 5.05
CA ARG A 70 -9.33 3.26 4.09
C ARG A 70 -9.80 4.30 3.09
N ILE A 71 -11.02 4.21 2.58
CA ILE A 71 -11.61 5.22 1.69
C ILE A 71 -11.60 6.57 2.41
N HIS A 72 -12.06 6.62 3.66
CA HIS A 72 -12.06 7.85 4.44
C HIS A 72 -10.64 8.42 4.62
N SER A 73 -9.67 7.58 5.00
CA SER A 73 -8.27 8.00 5.14
C SER A 73 -7.68 8.52 3.82
N LEU A 74 -7.96 7.85 2.70
CA LEU A 74 -7.47 8.26 1.38
C LEU A 74 -8.10 9.58 0.94
N GLN A 75 -9.39 9.80 1.19
CA GLN A 75 -10.04 11.09 0.91
C GLN A 75 -9.40 12.23 1.69
N ALA A 76 -9.10 12.03 2.98
CA ALA A 76 -8.39 13.02 3.78
C ALA A 76 -6.99 13.33 3.22
N LYS A 77 -6.23 12.29 2.84
CA LYS A 77 -4.91 12.46 2.20
C LYS A 77 -4.98 13.18 0.85
N VAL A 78 -5.99 12.89 0.04
CA VAL A 78 -6.19 13.59 -1.24
C VAL A 78 -6.48 15.07 -0.98
N ALA A 79 -7.29 15.42 0.02
CA ALA A 79 -7.55 16.81 0.38
C ALA A 79 -6.28 17.53 0.87
N GLU A 80 -5.44 16.86 1.67
CA GLU A 80 -4.13 17.38 2.10
C GLU A 80 -3.21 17.63 0.90
N LEU A 81 -3.06 16.65 0.02
CA LEU A 81 -2.24 16.77 -1.20
C LEU A 81 -2.75 17.87 -2.14
N GLN A 82 -4.06 18.06 -2.25
CA GLN A 82 -4.64 19.16 -3.01
C GLN A 82 -4.35 20.53 -2.40
N THR A 83 -4.24 20.62 -1.08
CA THR A 83 -3.80 21.85 -0.39
C THR A 83 -2.35 22.15 -0.74
N LEU A 84 -1.46 21.16 -0.57
CA LEU A 84 -0.04 21.29 -0.90
C LEU A 84 0.20 21.66 -2.37
N ALA A 85 -0.57 21.07 -3.29
CA ALA A 85 -0.44 21.34 -4.72
C ALA A 85 -0.88 22.76 -5.13
N ARG A 86 -1.58 23.50 -4.26
CA ARG A 86 -1.95 24.90 -4.49
C ARG A 86 -0.91 25.89 -3.99
N GLU A 87 -0.05 25.44 -3.08
CA GLU A 87 1.05 26.25 -2.57
C GLU A 87 2.19 26.26 -3.58
N SER A 88 2.83 27.42 -3.77
CA SER A 88 4.07 27.47 -4.53
C SER A 88 5.16 26.81 -3.71
N ILE A 89 5.69 25.69 -4.21
CA ILE A 89 6.87 25.06 -3.61
C ILE A 89 8.08 25.89 -4.02
N GLU A 90 8.63 26.66 -3.08
CA GLU A 90 9.92 27.30 -3.27
C GLU A 90 10.99 26.21 -3.18
N THR A 91 11.69 25.97 -4.29
CA THR A 91 12.90 25.15 -4.31
C THR A 91 14.11 26.07 -4.18
N PRO A 92 15.04 25.80 -3.26
CA PRO A 92 16.24 26.61 -3.16
C PRO A 92 17.03 26.58 -4.48
N THR A 93 17.61 27.71 -4.83
CA THR A 93 18.61 27.78 -5.90
C THR A 93 19.94 27.22 -5.40
N LEU A 94 20.80 26.74 -6.31
CA LEU A 94 22.14 26.25 -5.94
C LEU A 94 22.95 27.35 -5.22
N GLU A 95 22.82 28.61 -5.65
CA GLU A 95 23.49 29.75 -5.04
C GLU A 95 23.05 30.00 -3.58
N GLU A 96 21.77 29.80 -3.27
CA GLU A 96 21.23 29.90 -1.90
C GLU A 96 21.73 28.76 -1.00
N GLU A 97 21.89 27.55 -1.54
CA GLU A 97 22.47 26.42 -0.81
C GLU A 97 23.96 26.64 -0.49
N PHE A 98 24.76 27.13 -1.44
CA PHE A 98 26.19 27.39 -1.23
C PHE A 98 26.47 28.61 -0.34
N GLY A 99 25.58 29.61 -0.30
CA GLY A 99 25.71 30.79 0.56
C GLY A 99 25.62 30.48 2.06
N ILE A 100 24.98 29.37 2.43
CA ILE A 100 24.89 28.91 3.83
C ILE A 100 26.23 28.33 4.30
N HIS A 101 26.93 27.58 3.44
CA HIS A 101 28.22 26.95 3.79
C HIS A 101 29.42 27.90 3.85
N GLN A 102 29.30 29.14 3.35
CA GLN A 102 30.36 30.14 3.46
C GLN A 102 30.34 30.92 4.77
N ARG A 103 29.21 30.94 5.51
CA ARG A 103 29.10 31.65 6.79
C ARG A 103 29.70 30.89 7.98
N ASP A 104 29.91 29.59 7.85
CA ASP A 104 30.49 28.74 8.90
C ASP A 104 32.03 28.68 8.86
N VAL A 105 32.69 29.43 7.96
CA VAL A 105 34.15 29.41 7.77
C VAL A 105 34.80 30.79 8.03
N SER A 106 34.12 31.68 8.75
CA SER A 106 34.65 32.99 9.14
C SER A 106 34.67 33.20 10.65
#